data_AF-H0Y093-F1
#
_entry.id   AF-H0Y093-F1
#
_cell.length_a   1.000
_cell.length_b   1.000
_cell.length_c   1.000
_cell.angle_alpha   90.00
_cell.angle_beta   90.00
_cell.angle_gamma   90.00
#
_symmetry.space_group_name_H-M   'P 1'
#
loop_
_entity.id
_entity.type
_entity.pdbx_description
1 polymer ?
#
loop_
_entity_poly.entity_id
_entity_poly.type
_entity_poly.pdbx_seq_one_letter_code
_entity_poly.pdbx_strand_id
1 'polypeptide(L)'
;DPTDIRKKELRMAEIKTKLIKAKEALEKCIAVQDFNQASELKEEIKVLEDAKINLLKKKCLILCYELMKQMSNSTGTGATMSGIIEALILPGITNVHPVVRNLAVLCLGCCGLQNQDFASKHFVLLLQVLQIDDITLKINALKAIFEHLMMFGMEPFKTKKINALQCEATEMNRNGEQESKEVGETATANNVLKLLSDFLDSEVSELRTAAAEGLAKLMFSGLVSSRVLYHLILLWHNPVTEEDVRLRHCLCVFFPMFAYASRTHRECFEEAFLPNTQTLVNAPVSFPLAEIYITNVAELLVDLTLNSQAKKSQDYQGLTVHDNLVIKICSEILVSPCLPEIHVYTKSLSSLELSSN
;
A
#
# COMPACT_ATOMS: atom_id res chain seq x y z
N ASP A 1 15.27 13.78 18.97
CA ASP A 1 15.32 13.68 20.43
C ASP A 1 16.76 13.43 20.90
N PRO A 2 17.38 14.38 21.63
CA PRO A 2 18.74 14.25 22.17
C PRO A 2 18.95 13.00 23.04
N THR A 3 17.89 12.53 23.70
CA THR A 3 17.92 11.37 24.61
C THR A 3 18.20 10.07 23.87
N ASP A 4 17.66 9.94 22.65
CA ASP A 4 17.83 8.75 21.81
C ASP A 4 19.22 8.71 21.14
N ILE A 5 19.79 9.87 20.79
CA ILE A 5 21.17 9.99 20.30
C ILE A 5 22.15 9.51 21.37
N ARG A 6 21.98 9.99 22.61
CA ARG A 6 22.82 9.61 23.75
C ARG A 6 22.73 8.11 24.06
N LYS A 7 21.54 7.52 24.00
CA LYS A 7 21.35 6.05 24.14
C LYS A 7 22.10 5.26 23.06
N LYS A 8 22.07 5.73 21.80
CA LYS A 8 22.76 5.07 20.67
C LYS A 8 24.28 5.15 20.77
N GLU A 9 24.83 6.27 21.22
CA GLU A 9 26.27 6.43 21.47
C GLU A 9 26.75 5.55 22.61
N LEU A 10 25.97 5.49 23.70
CA LEU A 10 26.27 4.66 24.86
C LEU A 10 26.36 3.18 24.47
N ARG A 11 25.40 2.66 23.69
CA ARG A 11 25.42 1.27 23.19
C ARG A 11 26.66 0.97 22.31
N MET A 12 27.07 1.92 21.47
CA MET A 12 28.27 1.72 20.64
C MET A 12 29.55 1.68 21.49
N ALA A 13 29.64 2.55 22.51
CA ALA A 13 30.75 2.55 23.45
C ALA A 13 30.79 1.25 24.26
N GLU A 14 29.65 0.77 24.76
CA GLU A 14 29.53 -0.50 25.47
C GLU A 14 30.06 -1.67 24.65
N ILE A 15 29.60 -1.83 23.40
CA ILE A 15 30.08 -2.91 22.52
C ILE A 15 31.59 -2.82 22.30
N LYS A 16 32.12 -1.61 22.04
CA LYS A 16 33.57 -1.40 21.88
C LYS A 16 34.34 -1.81 23.14
N THR A 17 33.86 -1.43 24.32
CA THR A 17 34.53 -1.78 25.58
C THR A 17 34.49 -3.28 25.85
N LYS A 18 33.36 -3.96 25.61
CA LYS A 18 33.25 -5.42 25.74
C LYS A 18 34.19 -6.13 24.78
N LEU A 19 34.28 -5.66 23.53
CA LEU A 19 35.13 -6.24 22.51
C LEU A 19 36.62 -6.09 22.84
N ILE A 20 37.05 -4.94 23.37
CA ILE A 20 38.43 -4.76 23.87
C ILE A 20 38.72 -5.74 25.01
N LYS A 21 37.85 -5.80 26.01
CA LYS A 21 38.01 -6.72 27.16
C LYS A 21 38.05 -8.19 26.73
N ALA A 22 37.18 -8.60 25.81
CA ALA A 22 37.14 -9.98 25.31
C ALA A 22 38.40 -10.34 24.52
N LYS A 23 38.95 -9.41 23.70
CA LYS A 23 40.21 -9.61 22.99
C LYS A 23 41.41 -9.71 23.93
N GLU A 24 41.48 -8.83 24.93
CA GLU A 24 42.52 -8.90 25.96
C GLU A 24 42.43 -10.19 26.79
N ALA A 25 41.22 -10.65 27.11
CA ALA A 25 40.99 -11.92 27.80
C ALA A 25 41.41 -13.12 26.93
N LEU A 26 41.13 -13.08 25.63
CA LEU A 26 41.53 -14.12 24.69
C LEU A 26 43.05 -14.25 24.61
N GLU A 27 43.77 -13.12 24.51
CA GLU A 27 45.24 -13.12 24.52
C GLU A 27 45.81 -13.75 25.80
N LYS A 28 45.20 -13.47 26.96
CA LYS A 28 45.57 -14.08 28.23
C LYS A 28 45.32 -15.59 28.25
N CYS A 29 44.15 -16.06 27.79
CA CYS A 29 43.82 -17.49 27.71
C CYS A 29 44.79 -18.24 26.79
N ILE A 30 45.16 -17.65 25.65
CA ILE A 30 46.16 -18.22 24.73
C ILE A 30 47.53 -18.32 25.41
N ALA A 31 47.94 -17.30 26.17
CA ALA A 31 49.21 -17.31 26.89
C ALA A 31 49.29 -18.39 27.98
N VAL A 32 48.16 -18.71 28.64
CA VAL A 32 48.08 -19.78 29.66
C VAL A 32 47.64 -21.14 29.10
N GLN A 33 47.49 -21.27 27.77
CA GLN A 33 47.05 -22.50 27.07
C GLN A 33 45.66 -23.02 27.48
N ASP A 34 44.76 -22.14 27.94
CA ASP A 34 43.36 -22.49 28.18
C ASP A 34 42.56 -22.40 26.87
N PHE A 35 42.61 -23.48 26.09
CA PHE A 35 41.99 -23.54 24.78
C PHE A 35 40.46 -23.62 24.83
N ASN A 36 39.89 -24.15 25.92
CA ASN A 36 38.44 -24.22 26.08
C ASN A 36 37.86 -22.81 26.24
N GLN A 37 38.41 -22.04 27.18
CA GLN A 37 37.98 -20.66 27.40
C GLN A 37 38.31 -19.76 26.19
N ALA A 38 39.46 -19.97 25.53
CA ALA A 38 39.81 -19.25 24.31
C ALA A 38 38.80 -19.47 23.18
N SER A 39 38.24 -20.69 23.06
CA SER A 39 37.21 -21.01 22.06
C SER A 39 35.90 -20.25 22.35
N GLU A 40 35.47 -20.20 23.61
CA GLU A 40 34.27 -19.47 24.03
C GLU A 40 34.42 -17.96 23.77
N LEU A 41 35.57 -17.38 24.16
CA LEU A 41 35.87 -15.97 23.93
C LEU A 41 35.92 -15.61 22.44
N LYS A 42 36.40 -16.53 21.59
CA LYS A 42 36.42 -16.32 20.14
C LYS A 42 35.01 -16.21 19.57
N GLU A 43 34.07 -17.02 20.04
CA GLU A 43 32.67 -16.93 19.63
C GLU A 43 32.02 -15.65 20.18
N GLU A 44 32.30 -15.26 21.43
CA GLU A 44 31.82 -13.98 21.98
C GLU A 44 32.33 -12.77 21.19
N ILE A 45 33.61 -12.76 20.82
CA ILE A 45 34.21 -11.70 19.99
C ILE A 45 33.50 -11.62 18.64
N LYS A 46 33.23 -12.76 18.00
CA LYS A 46 32.52 -12.80 16.72
C LYS A 46 31.11 -12.19 16.84
N VAL A 47 30.35 -12.57 17.87
CA VAL A 47 29.02 -11.99 18.15
C VAL A 47 29.11 -10.47 18.39
N LEU A 48 30.10 -10.00 19.14
CA LEU A 48 30.31 -8.57 19.39
C LEU A 48 30.73 -7.81 18.13
N GLU A 49 31.55 -8.41 17.27
CA GLU A 49 31.95 -7.86 15.98
C GLU A 49 30.75 -7.74 15.03
N ASP A 50 29.92 -8.78 14.94
CA ASP A 50 28.68 -8.77 14.15
C ASP A 50 27.71 -7.70 14.66
N ALA A 51 27.53 -7.60 15.98
CA ALA A 51 26.70 -6.55 16.59
C ALA A 51 27.21 -5.14 16.27
N LYS A 52 28.53 -4.93 16.31
CA LYS A 52 29.16 -3.65 15.92
C LYS A 52 28.94 -3.34 14.46
N ILE A 53 29.11 -4.31 13.56
CA ILE A 53 28.90 -4.16 12.11
C ILE A 53 27.44 -3.80 11.83
N ASN A 54 26.48 -4.48 12.44
CA ASN A 54 25.06 -4.21 12.25
C ASN A 54 24.66 -2.82 12.77
N LEU A 55 25.23 -2.38 13.89
CA LEU A 55 25.04 -1.02 14.39
C LEU A 55 25.62 0.03 13.42
N LEU A 56 26.77 -0.26 12.81
CA LEU A 56 27.37 0.61 11.79
C LEU A 56 26.50 0.67 10.54
N LYS A 57 26.07 -0.49 10.01
CA LYS A 57 25.15 -0.58 8.87
C LYS A 57 23.89 0.23 9.09
N LYS A 58 23.28 0.12 10.28
CA LYS A 58 22.13 0.92 10.67
C LYS A 58 22.42 2.43 10.55
N LYS A 59 23.55 2.91 11.08
CA LYS A 59 23.93 4.32 10.99
C LYS A 59 24.15 4.78 9.55
N CYS A 60 24.85 3.98 8.75
CA CYS A 60 25.09 4.29 7.34
C CYS A 60 23.78 4.34 6.55
N LEU A 61 22.87 3.38 6.75
CA LEU A 61 21.56 3.38 6.10
C LEU A 61 20.70 4.58 6.49
N ILE A 62 20.73 5.02 7.76
CA ILE A 62 20.04 6.26 8.19
C ILE A 62 20.59 7.46 7.41
N LEU A 63 21.91 7.57 7.27
CA LEU A 63 22.53 8.66 6.52
C LEU A 63 22.15 8.59 5.03
N CYS A 64 22.18 7.40 4.43
CA CYS A 64 21.74 7.19 3.05
C CYS A 64 20.28 7.58 2.86
N TYR A 65 19.39 7.15 3.76
CA TYR A 65 17.97 7.46 3.69
C TYR A 65 17.72 8.97 3.75
N GLU A 66 18.34 9.67 4.70
CA GLU A 66 18.14 11.12 4.84
C GLU A 66 18.77 11.90 3.69
N LEU A 67 19.92 11.45 3.16
CA LEU A 67 20.52 12.00 1.95
C LEU A 67 19.55 11.88 0.76
N MET A 68 19.00 10.69 0.53
CA MET A 68 18.12 10.45 -0.61
C MET A 68 16.81 11.22 -0.55
N LYS A 69 16.25 11.44 0.64
CA LYS A 69 15.06 12.29 0.80
C LYS A 69 15.29 13.74 0.42
N GLN A 70 16.52 14.23 0.52
CA GLN A 70 16.89 15.61 0.20
C GLN A 70 17.38 15.78 -1.24
N MET A 71 17.76 14.70 -1.92
CA MET A 71 18.18 14.75 -3.32
C MET A 71 17.01 15.09 -4.23
N SER A 72 17.23 15.99 -5.19
CA SER A 72 16.25 16.28 -6.22
C SER A 72 16.15 15.13 -7.21
N ASN A 73 14.94 14.84 -7.66
CA ASN A 73 14.66 13.77 -8.64
C ASN A 73 15.38 13.98 -9.99
N SER A 74 15.94 15.17 -10.24
CA SER A 74 16.73 15.50 -11.43
C SER A 74 18.17 14.98 -11.41
N THR A 75 18.71 14.63 -10.24
CA THR A 75 20.12 14.21 -10.12
C THR A 75 20.37 12.77 -10.56
N GLY A 76 19.33 11.92 -10.51
CA GLY A 76 19.44 10.50 -10.83
C GLY A 76 20.44 9.75 -9.94
N THR A 77 20.61 8.46 -10.22
CA THR A 77 21.58 7.61 -9.52
C THR A 77 22.94 7.63 -10.23
N GLY A 78 23.85 8.49 -9.79
CA GLY A 78 25.24 8.48 -10.25
C GLY A 78 26.03 7.23 -9.82
N ALA A 79 27.24 7.05 -10.35
CA ALA A 79 28.09 5.88 -10.08
C ALA A 79 28.36 5.66 -8.58
N THR A 80 28.55 6.74 -7.82
CA THR A 80 28.73 6.68 -6.36
C THR A 80 27.51 6.10 -5.66
N MET A 81 26.30 6.49 -6.08
CA MET A 81 25.07 5.97 -5.49
C MET A 81 24.86 4.50 -5.86
N SER A 82 25.17 4.11 -7.10
CA SER A 82 25.17 2.70 -7.51
C SER A 82 26.09 1.85 -6.63
N GLY A 83 27.29 2.34 -6.33
CA GLY A 83 28.21 1.69 -5.39
C GLY A 83 27.63 1.54 -3.98
N ILE A 84 26.95 2.57 -3.46
CA ILE A 84 26.27 2.51 -2.16
C ILE A 84 25.12 1.49 -2.18
N ILE A 85 24.36 1.45 -3.27
CA ILE A 85 23.23 0.53 -3.42
C ILE A 85 23.72 -0.93 -3.33
N GLU A 86 24.72 -1.28 -4.13
CA GLU A 86 25.26 -2.64 -4.21
C GLU A 86 26.00 -3.04 -2.91
N ALA A 87 26.74 -2.11 -2.29
CA ALA A 87 27.55 -2.43 -1.11
C ALA A 87 26.77 -2.39 0.22
N LEU A 88 25.69 -1.60 0.31
CA LEU A 88 25.00 -1.33 1.57
C LEU A 88 23.50 -1.60 1.53
N ILE A 89 22.78 -1.12 0.51
CA ILE A 89 21.32 -1.18 0.48
C ILE A 89 20.84 -2.59 0.18
N LEU A 90 21.27 -3.20 -0.93
CA LEU A 90 20.84 -4.55 -1.30
C LEU A 90 21.23 -5.61 -0.25
N PRO A 91 22.46 -5.63 0.30
CA PRO A 91 22.81 -6.53 1.40
C PRO A 91 22.08 -6.21 2.72
N GLY A 92 21.54 -4.99 2.85
CA GLY A 92 20.74 -4.58 4.00
C GLY A 92 19.37 -5.26 4.02
N ILE A 93 18.79 -5.55 2.85
CA ILE A 93 17.45 -6.15 2.72
C ILE A 93 17.42 -7.60 3.23
N THR A 94 18.52 -8.33 3.09
CA THR A 94 18.67 -9.71 3.56
C THR A 94 19.29 -9.81 4.96
N ASN A 95 19.43 -8.68 5.67
CA ASN A 95 20.06 -8.68 7.00
C ASN A 95 19.21 -9.43 8.04
N VAL A 96 19.86 -10.13 8.96
CA VAL A 96 19.17 -10.87 10.03
C VAL A 96 18.38 -9.98 11.00
N HIS A 97 18.72 -8.69 11.09
CA HIS A 97 18.04 -7.76 11.98
C HIS A 97 16.94 -6.96 11.26
N PRO A 98 15.66 -7.05 11.68
CA PRO A 98 14.53 -6.33 11.07
C PRO A 98 14.75 -4.82 10.95
N VAL A 99 15.39 -4.21 11.94
CA VAL A 99 15.66 -2.76 11.92
C VAL A 99 16.60 -2.35 10.78
N VAL A 100 17.57 -3.21 10.43
CA VAL A 100 18.49 -2.95 9.31
C VAL A 100 17.77 -3.17 7.99
N ARG A 101 17.01 -4.28 7.86
CA ARG A 101 16.17 -4.54 6.69
C ARG A 101 15.21 -3.39 6.43
N ASN A 102 14.55 -2.89 7.46
CA ASN A 102 13.58 -1.80 7.35
C ASN A 102 14.19 -0.52 6.76
N LEU A 103 15.37 -0.14 7.25
CA LEU A 103 16.10 1.01 6.70
C LEU A 103 16.57 0.77 5.27
N ALA A 104 16.96 -0.46 4.94
CA ALA A 104 17.33 -0.83 3.58
C ALA A 104 16.14 -0.76 2.62
N VAL A 105 14.94 -1.18 3.04
CA VAL A 105 13.68 -1.07 2.27
C VAL A 105 13.32 0.40 2.04
N LEU A 106 13.42 1.24 3.07
CA LEU A 106 13.21 2.69 2.95
C LEU A 106 14.20 3.32 1.95
N CYS A 107 15.48 2.95 2.04
CA CYS A 107 16.50 3.36 1.10
C CYS A 107 16.21 2.89 -0.33
N LEU A 108 15.80 1.63 -0.51
CA LEU A 108 15.46 1.07 -1.81
C LEU A 108 14.28 1.81 -2.45
N GLY A 109 13.24 2.11 -1.66
CA GLY A 109 12.11 2.93 -2.07
C GLY A 109 12.56 4.29 -2.58
N CYS A 110 13.37 5.02 -1.82
CA CYS A 110 13.89 6.32 -2.26
C CYS A 110 14.79 6.22 -3.50
N CYS A 111 15.64 5.20 -3.62
CA CYS A 111 16.42 4.96 -4.83
C CYS A 111 15.54 4.79 -6.08
N GLY A 112 14.43 4.06 -5.95
CA GLY A 112 13.48 3.86 -7.04
C GLY A 112 12.87 5.18 -7.55
N LEU A 113 12.59 6.13 -6.66
CA LEU A 113 12.08 7.44 -7.07
C LEU A 113 13.07 8.27 -7.90
N GLN A 114 14.36 7.95 -7.84
CA GLN A 114 15.41 8.64 -8.59
C GLN A 114 15.60 8.08 -10.01
N ASN A 115 15.17 6.84 -10.28
CA ASN A 115 15.41 6.18 -11.56
C ASN A 115 14.35 5.10 -11.84
N GLN A 116 13.58 5.27 -12.91
CA GLN A 116 12.52 4.34 -13.31
C GLN A 116 13.05 2.92 -13.58
N ASP A 117 14.18 2.77 -14.29
CA ASP A 117 14.76 1.45 -14.57
C ASP A 117 15.19 0.75 -13.28
N PHE A 118 15.70 1.51 -12.33
CA PHE A 118 16.03 0.99 -11.00
C PHE A 118 14.79 0.55 -10.24
N ALA A 119 13.72 1.36 -10.25
CA ALA A 119 12.44 1.03 -9.65
C ALA A 119 11.89 -0.26 -10.28
N SER A 120 11.78 -0.32 -11.60
CA SER A 120 11.29 -1.49 -12.34
C SER A 120 12.10 -2.76 -12.03
N LYS A 121 13.44 -2.65 -11.94
CA LYS A 121 14.31 -3.78 -11.61
C LYS A 121 14.07 -4.34 -10.20
N HIS A 122 13.79 -3.47 -9.22
CA HIS A 122 13.67 -3.86 -7.80
C HIS A 122 12.22 -3.85 -7.28
N PHE A 123 11.23 -3.57 -8.12
CA PHE A 123 9.82 -3.54 -7.72
C PHE A 123 9.34 -4.89 -7.18
N VAL A 124 9.74 -5.98 -7.83
CA VAL A 124 9.43 -7.35 -7.37
C VAL A 124 9.99 -7.62 -5.97
N LEU A 125 11.16 -7.06 -5.65
CA LEU A 125 11.75 -7.20 -4.31
C LEU A 125 10.92 -6.48 -3.25
N LEU A 126 10.36 -5.31 -3.55
CA LEU A 126 9.41 -4.62 -2.66
C LEU A 126 8.12 -5.45 -2.47
N LEU A 127 7.60 -6.07 -3.53
CA LEU A 127 6.45 -6.96 -3.43
C LEU A 127 6.73 -8.18 -2.53
N GLN A 128 7.93 -8.77 -2.63
CA GLN A 128 8.36 -9.87 -1.76
C GLN A 128 8.46 -9.46 -0.29
N VAL A 129 9.05 -8.29 -0.01
CA VAL A 129 9.10 -7.73 1.34
C VAL A 129 7.68 -7.50 1.88
N LEU A 130 6.77 -6.98 1.04
CA LEU A 130 5.38 -6.75 1.39
C LEU A 130 4.63 -8.03 1.77
N GLN A 131 4.98 -9.18 1.19
CA GLN A 131 4.33 -10.46 1.47
C GLN A 131 4.93 -11.19 2.68
N ILE A 132 6.26 -11.20 2.82
CA ILE A 132 6.98 -12.16 3.68
C ILE A 132 7.48 -11.53 4.99
N ASP A 133 7.76 -10.23 5.02
CA ASP A 133 8.52 -9.63 6.13
C ASP A 133 7.64 -9.18 7.32
N ASP A 134 8.27 -8.62 8.36
CA ASP A 134 7.57 -8.13 9.55
C ASP A 134 6.65 -6.94 9.21
N ILE A 135 5.61 -6.72 10.02
CA ILE A 135 4.57 -5.71 9.79
C ILE A 135 5.15 -4.32 9.48
N THR A 136 6.16 -3.86 10.23
CA THR A 136 6.80 -2.55 10.00
C THR A 136 7.44 -2.46 8.61
N LEU A 137 8.06 -3.54 8.14
CA LEU A 137 8.67 -3.61 6.81
C LEU A 137 7.60 -3.64 5.73
N LYS A 138 6.53 -4.43 5.94
CA LYS A 138 5.38 -4.47 5.03
C LYS A 138 4.79 -3.07 4.81
N ILE A 139 4.58 -2.30 5.88
CA ILE A 139 4.07 -0.92 5.80
C ILE A 139 5.00 -0.03 4.97
N ASN A 140 6.32 -0.13 5.17
CA ASN A 140 7.29 0.70 4.45
C ASN A 140 7.47 0.26 2.98
N ALA A 141 7.40 -1.04 2.71
CA ALA A 141 7.36 -1.56 1.34
C ALA A 141 6.08 -1.10 0.62
N LEU A 142 4.93 -1.17 1.28
CA LEU A 142 3.64 -0.73 0.73
C LEU A 142 3.67 0.75 0.34
N LYS A 143 4.20 1.61 1.23
CA LYS A 143 4.38 3.04 0.95
C LYS A 143 5.32 3.28 -0.24
N ALA A 144 6.47 2.60 -0.27
CA ALA A 144 7.41 2.72 -1.38
C ALA A 144 6.80 2.28 -2.72
N ILE A 145 6.00 1.21 -2.72
CA ILE A 145 5.27 0.74 -3.90
C ILE A 145 4.30 1.81 -4.37
N PHE A 146 3.47 2.37 -3.48
CA PHE A 146 2.54 3.44 -3.88
C PHE A 146 3.26 4.68 -4.39
N GLU A 147 4.38 5.07 -3.79
CA GLU A 147 5.20 6.19 -4.27
C GLU A 147 5.75 5.93 -5.68
N HIS A 148 6.22 4.71 -5.96
CA HIS A 148 6.70 4.32 -7.29
C HIS A 148 5.58 4.33 -8.33
N LEU A 149 4.41 3.79 -7.98
CA LEU A 149 3.24 3.77 -8.85
C LEU A 149 2.73 5.19 -9.14
N MET A 150 2.72 6.07 -8.14
CA MET A 150 2.34 7.48 -8.30
C MET A 150 3.34 8.23 -9.19
N MET A 151 4.64 7.93 -9.09
CA MET A 151 5.68 8.62 -9.84
C MET A 151 5.78 8.16 -11.30
N PHE A 152 5.67 6.86 -11.56
CA PHE A 152 5.98 6.26 -12.86
C PHE A 152 4.76 5.60 -13.55
N GLY A 153 3.61 5.56 -12.88
CA GLY A 153 2.43 4.83 -13.36
C GLY A 153 2.57 3.32 -13.24
N MET A 154 1.61 2.58 -13.80
CA MET A 154 1.58 1.11 -13.72
C MET A 154 2.43 0.44 -14.82
N GLU A 155 2.57 1.10 -15.98
CA GLU A 155 3.22 0.55 -17.18
C GLU A 155 4.63 0.00 -16.93
N PRO A 156 5.53 0.72 -16.23
CA PRO A 156 6.92 0.27 -16.08
C PRO A 156 7.10 -0.98 -15.18
N PHE A 157 6.05 -1.38 -14.45
CA PHE A 157 6.08 -2.47 -13.48
C PHE A 157 5.40 -3.75 -13.97
N LYS A 158 4.92 -3.74 -15.23
CA LYS A 158 4.34 -4.89 -15.93
C LYS A 158 5.43 -5.91 -16.32
N THR A 159 6.02 -6.63 -15.36
CA THR A 159 7.01 -7.67 -15.67
C THR A 159 6.47 -9.07 -15.38
N LYS A 160 6.81 -10.03 -16.26
CA LYS A 160 6.35 -11.44 -16.23
C LYS A 160 6.70 -12.21 -14.95
N LYS A 161 7.53 -11.66 -14.06
CA LYS A 161 7.98 -12.32 -12.81
C LYS A 161 6.92 -12.30 -11.69
N ILE A 162 5.87 -11.47 -11.80
CA ILE A 162 4.84 -11.32 -10.76
C ILE A 162 3.95 -12.58 -10.66
N ASN A 163 3.77 -13.32 -11.75
CA ASN A 163 2.91 -14.51 -11.77
C ASN A 163 3.42 -15.66 -10.88
N ALA A 164 4.70 -15.64 -10.48
CA ALA A 164 5.27 -16.66 -9.58
C ALA A 164 5.01 -16.38 -8.08
N LEU A 165 4.52 -15.19 -7.73
CA LEU A 165 4.22 -14.81 -6.33
C LEU A 165 2.80 -15.22 -5.90
N GLN A 166 2.01 -15.81 -6.80
CA GLN A 166 0.64 -16.30 -6.57
C GLN A 166 0.53 -17.80 -6.89
N CYS A 167 1.37 -18.64 -6.28
CA CYS A 167 1.20 -20.10 -6.37
C CYS A 167 1.39 -20.76 -5.00
N GLU A 168 0.38 -20.65 -4.14
CA GLU A 168 -0.01 -21.70 -3.17
C GLU A 168 -1.52 -21.62 -2.91
N ALA A 169 -2.35 -21.66 -3.97
CA ALA A 169 -3.76 -22.08 -3.88
C ALA A 169 -4.29 -22.34 -5.29
N THR A 170 -4.71 -23.59 -5.53
CA THR A 170 -5.39 -24.13 -6.74
C THR A 170 -4.51 -24.49 -7.93
N GLU A 171 -3.85 -25.65 -7.84
CA GLU A 171 -3.64 -26.48 -9.04
C GLU A 171 -4.98 -27.04 -9.50
N MET A 172 -5.37 -26.77 -10.74
CA MET A 172 -6.05 -27.72 -11.63
C MET A 172 -6.03 -27.19 -13.09
N ASN A 173 -5.15 -27.79 -13.90
CA ASN A 173 -5.25 -28.06 -15.34
C ASN A 173 -5.97 -27.04 -16.28
N ARG A 174 -5.25 -26.53 -17.28
CA ARG A 174 -5.30 -27.05 -18.68
C ARG A 174 -4.31 -26.33 -19.63
N ASN A 175 -3.71 -27.15 -20.50
CA ASN A 175 -2.91 -26.78 -21.66
C ASN A 175 -3.73 -26.03 -22.73
N GLY A 176 -3.06 -25.14 -23.48
CA GLY A 176 -3.54 -24.58 -24.74
C GLY A 176 -2.71 -23.38 -25.17
N GLU A 177 -2.04 -23.49 -26.33
CA GLU A 177 -1.13 -22.49 -26.89
C GLU A 177 -1.86 -21.26 -27.47
N GLN A 178 -1.13 -20.13 -27.45
CA GLN A 178 -1.27 -18.94 -28.31
C GLN A 178 -2.58 -18.15 -28.28
N GLU A 179 -2.70 -17.22 -27.33
CA GLU A 179 -3.58 -16.05 -27.48
C GLU A 179 -2.89 -14.75 -27.02
N SER A 180 -2.85 -13.78 -27.94
CA SER A 180 -2.71 -12.31 -27.82
C SER A 180 -1.81 -11.69 -26.72
N LYS A 181 -0.78 -10.94 -27.14
CA LYS A 181 0.10 -10.16 -26.25
C LYS A 181 -0.66 -9.14 -25.38
N GLU A 182 -1.79 -8.61 -25.84
CA GLU A 182 -2.58 -7.60 -25.09
C GLU A 182 -3.35 -8.15 -23.87
N VAL A 183 -3.75 -9.44 -23.88
CA VAL A 183 -4.50 -10.05 -22.77
C VAL A 183 -3.59 -10.34 -21.57
N GLY A 184 -2.31 -10.62 -21.80
CA GLY A 184 -1.32 -10.79 -20.73
C GLY A 184 -0.85 -9.49 -20.09
N GLU A 185 -0.92 -8.37 -20.82
CA GLU A 185 -0.39 -7.06 -20.41
C GLU A 185 -1.28 -6.35 -19.37
N THR A 186 -2.59 -6.50 -19.48
CA THR A 186 -3.56 -6.02 -18.47
C THR A 186 -3.55 -6.91 -17.22
N ALA A 187 -3.29 -8.21 -17.36
CA ALA A 187 -3.29 -9.17 -16.27
C ALA A 187 -2.22 -8.88 -15.18
N THR A 188 -1.01 -8.45 -15.57
CA THR A 188 0.07 -8.21 -14.59
C THR A 188 -0.15 -6.96 -13.73
N ALA A 189 -0.63 -5.85 -14.32
CA ALA A 189 -1.02 -4.66 -13.57
C ALA A 189 -2.22 -4.95 -12.66
N ASN A 190 -3.18 -5.75 -13.13
CA ASN A 190 -4.30 -6.22 -12.33
C ASN A 190 -3.84 -7.09 -11.15
N ASN A 191 -2.80 -7.90 -11.29
CA ASN A 191 -2.26 -8.71 -10.20
C ASN A 191 -1.61 -7.86 -9.11
N VAL A 192 -0.88 -6.79 -9.47
CA VAL A 192 -0.33 -5.83 -8.50
C VAL A 192 -1.47 -5.12 -7.78
N LEU A 193 -2.44 -4.59 -8.52
CA LEU A 193 -3.59 -3.90 -7.91
C LEU A 193 -4.40 -4.82 -7.00
N LYS A 194 -4.58 -6.08 -7.40
CA LYS A 194 -5.23 -7.10 -6.56
C LYS A 194 -4.46 -7.29 -5.27
N LEU A 195 -3.15 -7.56 -5.36
CA LEU A 195 -2.30 -7.74 -4.18
C LEU A 195 -2.35 -6.52 -3.24
N LEU A 196 -2.33 -5.30 -3.78
CA LEU A 196 -2.44 -4.08 -2.96
C LEU A 196 -3.84 -3.90 -2.36
N SER A 197 -4.89 -4.30 -3.08
CA SER A 197 -6.28 -4.24 -2.62
C SER A 197 -6.56 -5.26 -1.52
N ASP A 198 -5.91 -6.43 -1.54
CA ASP A 198 -6.04 -7.45 -0.50
C ASP A 198 -5.61 -6.92 0.90
N PHE A 199 -4.80 -5.86 0.96
CA PHE A 199 -4.45 -5.21 2.23
C PHE A 199 -5.53 -4.30 2.80
N LEU A 200 -6.60 -3.99 2.05
CA LEU A 200 -7.78 -3.29 2.59
C LEU A 200 -8.50 -4.14 3.66
N ASP A 201 -8.42 -5.46 3.53
CA ASP A 201 -9.00 -6.45 4.46
C ASP A 201 -7.98 -6.94 5.51
N SER A 202 -6.80 -6.32 5.61
CA SER A 202 -5.78 -6.71 6.59
C SER A 202 -6.32 -6.55 8.02
N GLU A 203 -5.95 -7.43 8.95
CA GLU A 203 -6.27 -7.25 10.37
C GLU A 203 -5.46 -6.10 11.02
N VAL A 204 -4.35 -5.70 10.40
CA VAL A 204 -3.46 -4.66 10.90
C VAL A 204 -3.94 -3.29 10.44
N SER A 205 -4.34 -2.44 11.39
CA SER A 205 -4.82 -1.07 11.16
C SER A 205 -3.89 -0.25 10.26
N GLU A 206 -2.58 -0.29 10.50
CA GLU A 206 -1.62 0.50 9.74
C GLU A 206 -1.46 0.02 8.29
N LEU A 207 -1.61 -1.28 8.03
CA LEU A 207 -1.59 -1.82 6.68
C LEU A 207 -2.88 -1.46 5.93
N ARG A 208 -4.05 -1.64 6.55
CA ARG A 208 -5.34 -1.17 5.98
C ARG A 208 -5.29 0.31 5.63
N THR A 209 -4.82 1.12 6.57
CA THR A 209 -4.73 2.57 6.39
C THR A 209 -3.79 2.93 5.25
N ALA A 210 -2.61 2.31 5.18
CA ALA A 210 -1.64 2.57 4.11
C ALA A 210 -2.17 2.12 2.73
N ALA A 211 -2.87 0.99 2.66
CA ALA A 211 -3.51 0.50 1.45
C ALA A 211 -4.63 1.45 0.98
N ALA A 212 -5.55 1.81 1.88
CA ALA A 212 -6.66 2.72 1.58
C ALA A 212 -6.16 4.09 1.11
N GLU A 213 -5.19 4.68 1.81
CA GLU A 213 -4.59 5.95 1.44
C GLU A 213 -3.87 5.89 0.09
N GLY A 214 -3.07 4.84 -0.14
CA GLY A 214 -2.34 4.67 -1.38
C GLY A 214 -3.25 4.47 -2.60
N LEU A 215 -4.28 3.64 -2.44
CA LEU A 215 -5.29 3.39 -3.46
C LEU A 215 -6.13 4.64 -3.77
N ALA A 216 -6.53 5.40 -2.74
CA ALA A 216 -7.20 6.68 -2.92
C ALA A 216 -6.34 7.68 -3.71
N LYS A 217 -5.03 7.75 -3.42
CA LYS A 217 -4.10 8.61 -4.17
C LYS A 217 -3.96 8.19 -5.63
N LEU A 218 -3.77 6.89 -5.90
CA LEU A 218 -3.71 6.39 -7.27
C LEU A 218 -4.99 6.70 -8.04
N MET A 219 -6.14 6.58 -7.37
CA MET A 219 -7.44 6.84 -7.98
C MET A 219 -7.61 8.32 -8.29
N PHE A 220 -7.22 9.21 -7.36
CA PHE A 220 -7.23 10.65 -7.58
C PHE A 220 -6.31 11.08 -8.73
N SER A 221 -5.22 10.35 -8.98
CA SER A 221 -4.32 10.58 -10.11
C SER A 221 -4.76 9.89 -11.42
N GLY A 222 -5.90 9.20 -11.44
CA GLY A 222 -6.42 8.51 -12.63
C GLY A 222 -5.66 7.23 -13.00
N LEU A 223 -4.90 6.63 -12.06
CA LEU A 223 -4.05 5.46 -12.29
C LEU A 223 -4.75 4.12 -12.00
N VAL A 224 -5.91 4.13 -11.33
CA VAL A 224 -6.70 2.92 -11.01
C VAL A 224 -8.16 3.08 -11.36
N SER A 225 -8.82 1.95 -11.65
CA SER A 225 -10.23 1.90 -12.08
C SER A 225 -11.23 2.15 -10.94
N SER A 226 -12.48 2.44 -11.30
CA SER A 226 -13.63 2.59 -10.39
C SER A 226 -13.89 1.36 -9.50
N ARG A 227 -13.33 0.19 -9.84
CA ARG A 227 -13.39 -1.02 -9.00
C ARG A 227 -12.73 -0.85 -7.63
N VAL A 228 -11.81 0.07 -7.45
CA VAL A 228 -11.23 0.28 -6.12
C VAL A 228 -12.21 1.08 -5.23
N LEU A 229 -13.02 1.94 -5.85
CA LEU A 229 -13.94 2.84 -5.15
C LEU A 229 -14.96 2.08 -4.30
N TYR A 230 -15.55 1.00 -4.83
CA TYR A 230 -16.56 0.25 -4.09
C TYR A 230 -16.00 -0.33 -2.79
N HIS A 231 -14.80 -0.91 -2.83
CA HIS A 231 -14.15 -1.43 -1.62
C HIS A 231 -13.85 -0.31 -0.61
N LEU A 232 -13.40 0.86 -1.07
CA LEU A 232 -13.12 1.98 -0.17
C LEU A 232 -14.39 2.50 0.52
N ILE A 233 -15.52 2.57 -0.19
CA ILE A 233 -16.81 2.99 0.39
C ILE A 233 -17.25 1.99 1.47
N LEU A 234 -17.26 0.70 1.15
CA LEU A 234 -17.60 -0.35 2.13
C LEU A 234 -16.66 -0.33 3.34
N LEU A 235 -15.35 -0.19 3.10
CA LEU A 235 -14.34 -0.15 4.16
C LEU A 235 -14.54 1.05 5.10
N TRP A 236 -14.93 2.21 4.55
CA TRP A 236 -15.20 3.41 5.36
C TRP A 236 -16.39 3.22 6.31
N HIS A 237 -17.43 2.51 5.87
CA HIS A 237 -18.60 2.21 6.69
C HIS A 237 -18.44 0.96 7.57
N ASN A 238 -17.48 0.09 7.28
CA ASN A 238 -17.27 -1.15 8.01
C ASN A 238 -16.96 -0.88 9.50
N PRO A 239 -17.69 -1.50 10.45
CA PRO A 239 -17.43 -1.36 11.88
C PRO A 239 -15.99 -1.68 12.29
N VAL A 240 -15.31 -2.58 11.57
CA VAL A 240 -13.91 -2.95 11.83
C VAL A 240 -12.95 -1.74 11.75
N THR A 241 -13.32 -0.69 11.01
CA THR A 241 -12.50 0.51 10.85
C THR A 241 -12.89 1.65 11.78
N GLU A 242 -13.78 1.44 12.76
CA GLU A 242 -14.25 2.48 13.68
C GLU A 242 -13.10 3.16 14.44
N GLU A 243 -12.14 2.36 14.91
CA GLU A 243 -10.94 2.83 15.61
C GLU A 243 -9.81 3.29 14.67
N ASP A 244 -9.94 3.05 13.36
CA ASP A 244 -8.95 3.45 12.34
C ASP A 244 -9.14 4.93 11.96
N VAL A 245 -8.95 5.84 12.92
CA VAL A 245 -9.21 7.29 12.76
C VAL A 245 -8.52 7.87 11.53
N ARG A 246 -7.26 7.50 11.29
CA ARG A 246 -6.49 8.00 10.14
C ARG A 246 -7.07 7.51 8.81
N LEU A 247 -7.53 6.25 8.75
CA LEU A 247 -8.18 5.68 7.57
C LEU A 247 -9.49 6.42 7.30
N ARG A 248 -10.37 6.51 8.29
CA ARG A 248 -11.69 7.14 8.13
C ARG A 248 -11.58 8.63 7.78
N HIS A 249 -10.66 9.37 8.39
CA HIS A 249 -10.40 10.76 8.02
C HIS A 249 -9.85 10.89 6.59
N CYS A 250 -8.93 10.01 6.18
CA CYS A 250 -8.41 10.02 4.81
C CYS A 250 -9.54 9.84 3.79
N LEU A 251 -10.41 8.85 3.99
CA LEU A 251 -11.51 8.57 3.06
C LEU A 251 -12.60 9.65 3.11
N CYS A 252 -12.90 10.19 4.30
CA CYS A 252 -13.82 11.31 4.47
C CYS A 252 -13.42 12.54 3.67
N VAL A 253 -12.11 12.84 3.59
CA VAL A 253 -11.60 13.95 2.76
C VAL A 253 -11.54 13.55 1.28
N PHE A 254 -11.14 12.32 0.99
CA PHE A 254 -10.98 11.82 -0.36
C PHE A 254 -12.30 11.81 -1.15
N PHE A 255 -13.40 11.27 -0.60
CA PHE A 255 -14.61 11.07 -1.39
C PHE A 255 -15.19 12.36 -1.97
N PRO A 256 -15.40 13.45 -1.20
CA PRO A 256 -15.91 14.70 -1.77
C PRO A 256 -14.91 15.35 -2.74
N MET A 257 -13.62 15.34 -2.39
CA MET A 257 -12.57 15.91 -3.24
C MET A 257 -12.48 15.19 -4.58
N PHE A 258 -12.59 13.86 -4.58
CA PHE A 258 -12.57 13.06 -5.79
C PHE A 258 -13.85 13.27 -6.61
N ALA A 259 -15.01 13.13 -5.98
CA ALA A 259 -16.31 13.30 -6.63
C ALA A 259 -16.44 14.63 -7.34
N TYR A 260 -16.14 15.74 -6.65
CA TYR A 260 -16.36 17.07 -7.22
C TYR A 260 -15.23 17.58 -8.13
N ALA A 261 -14.18 16.78 -8.34
CA ALA A 261 -13.09 17.16 -9.25
C ALA A 261 -13.50 17.08 -10.73
N SER A 262 -14.38 16.15 -11.13
CA SER A 262 -14.82 16.01 -12.52
C SER A 262 -16.16 15.27 -12.63
N ARG A 263 -16.78 15.31 -13.82
CA ARG A 263 -17.96 14.49 -14.13
C ARG A 263 -17.60 12.99 -14.13
N THR A 264 -16.45 12.62 -14.69
CA THR A 264 -16.01 11.21 -14.77
C THR A 264 -15.83 10.57 -13.39
N HIS A 265 -15.41 11.35 -12.40
CA HIS A 265 -15.31 10.85 -11.02
C HIS A 265 -16.68 10.65 -10.38
N ARG A 266 -17.67 11.50 -10.66
CA ARG A 266 -19.06 11.27 -10.22
C ARG A 266 -19.68 10.06 -10.88
N GLU A 267 -19.39 9.83 -12.16
CA GLU A 267 -19.78 8.61 -12.87
C GLU A 267 -19.21 7.36 -12.19
N CYS A 268 -18.02 7.42 -11.59
CA CYS A 268 -17.49 6.31 -10.78
C CYS A 268 -18.36 6.00 -9.54
N PHE A 269 -18.90 7.03 -8.86
CA PHE A 269 -19.82 6.82 -7.72
C PHE A 269 -21.19 6.29 -8.17
N GLU A 270 -21.67 6.77 -9.32
CA GLU A 270 -22.91 6.29 -9.94
C GLU A 270 -22.81 4.82 -10.40
N GLU A 271 -21.65 4.41 -10.94
CA GLU A 271 -21.33 3.00 -11.20
C GLU A 271 -21.23 2.16 -9.92
N ALA A 272 -20.70 2.75 -8.85
CA ALA A 272 -20.53 2.07 -7.57
C ALA A 272 -21.85 1.90 -6.79
N PHE A 273 -22.92 2.62 -7.15
CA PHE A 273 -24.15 2.66 -6.36
C PHE A 273 -24.82 1.30 -6.17
N LEU A 274 -25.14 0.60 -7.27
CA LEU A 274 -25.81 -0.70 -7.19
C LEU A 274 -24.91 -1.77 -6.56
N PRO A 275 -23.63 -1.93 -6.97
CA PRO A 275 -22.75 -2.91 -6.32
C PRO A 275 -22.63 -2.73 -4.81
N ASN A 276 -22.47 -1.49 -4.31
CA ASN A 276 -22.36 -1.25 -2.87
C ASN A 276 -23.66 -1.61 -2.13
N THR A 277 -24.81 -1.11 -2.64
CA THR A 277 -26.10 -1.40 -2.00
C THR A 277 -26.41 -2.89 -2.03
N GLN A 278 -26.18 -3.57 -3.15
CA GLN A 278 -26.38 -5.02 -3.28
C GLN A 278 -25.44 -5.83 -2.39
N THR A 279 -24.16 -5.43 -2.22
CA THR A 279 -23.25 -6.09 -1.29
C THR A 279 -23.75 -6.00 0.15
N LEU A 280 -24.32 -4.86 0.55
CA LEU A 280 -24.87 -4.68 1.90
C LEU A 280 -26.19 -5.45 2.10
N VAL A 281 -27.08 -5.43 1.11
CA VAL A 281 -28.33 -6.22 1.13
C VAL A 281 -28.05 -7.72 1.27
N ASN A 282 -27.03 -8.21 0.57
CA ASN A 282 -26.67 -9.63 0.55
C ASN A 282 -25.68 -10.03 1.66
N ALA A 283 -25.29 -9.12 2.54
CA ALA A 283 -24.34 -9.40 3.61
C ALA A 283 -24.94 -10.38 4.63
N PRO A 284 -24.30 -11.53 4.89
CA PRO A 284 -24.82 -12.44 5.91
C PRO A 284 -24.71 -11.80 7.30
N VAL A 285 -25.70 -12.06 8.17
CA VAL A 285 -25.78 -11.53 9.54
C VAL A 285 -24.55 -11.80 10.43
N SER A 286 -23.70 -12.76 10.06
CA SER A 286 -22.44 -13.04 10.76
C SER A 286 -21.29 -12.09 10.40
N PHE A 287 -21.44 -11.26 9.36
CA PHE A 287 -20.39 -10.37 8.87
C PHE A 287 -20.62 -8.93 9.38
N PRO A 288 -19.55 -8.16 9.67
CA PRO A 288 -19.66 -6.77 10.11
C PRO A 288 -20.43 -5.86 9.15
N LEU A 289 -20.49 -6.20 7.86
CA LEU A 289 -21.22 -5.43 6.85
C LEU A 289 -22.74 -5.40 7.11
N ALA A 290 -23.29 -6.40 7.81
CA ALA A 290 -24.72 -6.44 8.14
C ALA A 290 -25.14 -5.38 9.17
N GLU A 291 -24.18 -4.80 9.92
CA GLU A 291 -24.43 -3.71 10.87
C GLU A 291 -24.54 -2.33 10.19
N ILE A 292 -24.18 -2.25 8.90
CA ILE A 292 -24.16 -0.99 8.16
C ILE A 292 -25.57 -0.59 7.75
N TYR A 293 -25.95 0.65 8.10
CA TYR A 293 -27.18 1.26 7.62
C TYR A 293 -27.07 1.59 6.13
N ILE A 294 -27.70 0.77 5.28
CA ILE A 294 -27.70 0.89 3.81
C ILE A 294 -28.17 2.28 3.36
N THR A 295 -29.12 2.88 4.09
CA THR A 295 -29.61 4.24 3.84
C THR A 295 -28.50 5.29 3.88
N ASN A 296 -27.56 5.19 4.82
CA ASN A 296 -26.48 6.17 4.97
C ASN A 296 -25.50 6.08 3.79
N VAL A 297 -25.22 4.86 3.32
CA VAL A 297 -24.36 4.62 2.15
C VAL A 297 -25.04 5.14 0.89
N ALA A 298 -26.33 4.86 0.71
CA ALA A 298 -27.10 5.33 -0.44
C ALA A 298 -27.22 6.87 -0.46
N GLU A 299 -27.48 7.49 0.69
CA GLU A 299 -27.54 8.96 0.82
C GLU A 299 -26.19 9.62 0.49
N LEU A 300 -25.09 9.08 1.03
CA LEU A 300 -23.74 9.56 0.70
C LEU A 300 -23.49 9.49 -0.82
N LEU A 301 -23.80 8.36 -1.44
CA LEU A 301 -23.55 8.17 -2.87
C LEU A 301 -24.37 9.12 -3.72
N VAL A 302 -25.64 9.36 -3.37
CA VAL A 302 -26.48 10.37 -4.02
C VAL A 302 -25.88 11.77 -3.86
N ASP A 303 -25.41 12.13 -2.67
CA ASP A 303 -24.81 13.44 -2.41
C ASP A 303 -23.49 13.66 -3.18
N LEU A 304 -22.67 12.61 -3.30
CA LEU A 304 -21.43 12.65 -4.06
C LEU A 304 -21.65 12.68 -5.57
N THR A 305 -22.79 12.20 -6.08
CA THR A 305 -23.15 12.31 -7.50
C THR A 305 -23.75 13.66 -7.89
N LEU A 306 -24.12 14.50 -6.92
CA LEU A 306 -24.74 15.81 -7.16
C LEU A 306 -23.85 16.72 -8.01
N ASN A 307 -24.50 17.56 -8.82
CA ASN A 307 -23.83 18.54 -9.66
C ASN A 307 -23.65 19.88 -8.95
N SER A 308 -22.85 19.91 -7.88
CA SER A 308 -22.61 21.14 -7.09
C SER A 308 -22.01 22.30 -7.93
N GLN A 309 -21.35 22.01 -9.04
CA GLN A 309 -20.71 23.00 -9.92
C GLN A 309 -21.52 23.37 -11.19
N ALA A 310 -22.76 22.89 -11.34
CA ALA A 310 -23.59 23.10 -12.54
C ALA A 310 -23.77 24.58 -12.96
N LYS A 311 -23.63 25.52 -12.01
CA LYS A 311 -23.80 26.95 -12.27
C LYS A 311 -22.70 27.58 -13.14
N LYS A 312 -21.61 26.87 -13.48
CA LYS A 312 -20.45 27.44 -14.19
C LYS A 312 -20.21 26.92 -15.62
N SER A 313 -20.91 25.90 -16.09
CA SER A 313 -20.70 25.36 -17.44
C SER A 313 -22.04 25.13 -18.16
N GLN A 314 -22.34 25.97 -19.13
CA GLN A 314 -23.59 25.98 -19.92
C GLN A 314 -23.60 25.00 -21.11
N ASP A 315 -22.76 23.96 -21.11
CA ASP A 315 -22.70 23.01 -22.23
C ASP A 315 -22.86 21.56 -21.75
N TYR A 316 -24.10 21.10 -21.59
CA TYR A 316 -24.40 19.67 -21.57
C TYR A 316 -25.66 19.39 -22.38
N GLN A 317 -25.49 18.91 -23.62
CA GLN A 317 -26.55 18.38 -24.49
C GLN A 317 -26.90 16.89 -24.17
N GLY A 318 -26.65 16.40 -22.96
CA GLY A 318 -26.83 14.98 -22.62
C GLY A 318 -27.27 14.73 -21.18
N LEU A 319 -27.69 13.50 -20.89
CA LEU A 319 -28.15 13.03 -19.57
C LEU A 319 -27.12 13.37 -18.48
N THR A 320 -27.62 13.84 -17.34
CA THR A 320 -26.80 14.07 -16.14
C THR A 320 -26.48 12.74 -15.44
N VAL A 321 -25.54 12.78 -14.50
CA VAL A 321 -25.21 11.61 -13.65
C VAL A 321 -26.45 11.13 -12.88
N HIS A 322 -27.29 12.06 -12.41
CA HIS A 322 -28.52 11.73 -11.72
C HIS A 322 -29.59 11.13 -12.64
N ASP A 323 -29.70 11.59 -13.88
CA ASP A 323 -30.60 10.96 -14.85
C ASP A 323 -30.19 9.50 -15.13
N ASN A 324 -28.88 9.22 -15.22
CA ASN A 324 -28.39 7.84 -15.35
C ASN A 324 -28.67 7.00 -14.09
N LEU A 325 -28.44 7.57 -12.91
CA LEU A 325 -28.69 6.90 -11.64
C LEU A 325 -30.18 6.56 -11.46
N VAL A 326 -31.08 7.42 -11.92
CA VAL A 326 -32.54 7.16 -11.97
C VAL A 326 -32.84 5.94 -12.82
N ILE A 327 -32.28 5.86 -14.03
CA ILE A 327 -32.49 4.71 -14.91
C ILE A 327 -32.01 3.42 -14.24
N LYS A 328 -30.85 3.44 -13.57
CA LYS A 328 -30.31 2.29 -12.84
C LYS A 328 -31.20 1.87 -11.67
N ILE A 329 -31.62 2.81 -10.83
CA ILE A 329 -32.47 2.55 -9.67
C ILE A 329 -33.84 2.03 -10.11
N CYS A 330 -34.49 2.66 -11.10
CA CYS A 330 -35.76 2.21 -11.64
C CYS A 330 -35.66 0.80 -12.23
N SER A 331 -34.57 0.49 -12.94
CA SER A 331 -34.33 -0.85 -13.48
C SER A 331 -34.22 -1.88 -12.35
N GLU A 332 -33.50 -1.58 -11.28
CA GLU A 332 -33.38 -2.46 -10.12
C GLU A 332 -34.72 -2.69 -9.41
N ILE A 333 -35.51 -1.62 -9.22
CA ILE A 333 -36.87 -1.69 -8.64
C ILE A 333 -37.77 -2.59 -9.50
N LEU A 334 -37.68 -2.50 -10.82
CA LEU A 334 -38.50 -3.30 -11.74
C LEU A 334 -38.09 -4.78 -11.74
N VAL A 335 -36.80 -5.08 -11.57
CA VAL A 335 -36.30 -6.46 -11.48
C VAL A 335 -36.78 -7.14 -10.20
N SER A 336 -36.78 -6.42 -9.07
CA SER A 336 -37.07 -6.99 -7.75
C SER A 336 -37.94 -6.06 -6.88
N PRO A 337 -39.23 -5.87 -7.22
CA PRO A 337 -40.10 -4.89 -6.57
C PRO A 337 -40.46 -5.21 -5.12
N CYS A 338 -40.25 -6.47 -4.69
CA CYS A 338 -40.59 -6.95 -3.36
C CYS A 338 -39.38 -7.09 -2.42
N LEU A 339 -38.21 -6.54 -2.78
CA LEU A 339 -37.04 -6.55 -1.89
C LEU A 339 -37.34 -5.80 -0.58
N PRO A 340 -36.92 -6.30 0.59
CA PRO A 340 -37.10 -5.59 1.86
C PRO A 340 -36.50 -4.17 1.84
N GLU A 341 -35.42 -3.99 1.08
CA GLU A 341 -34.65 -2.74 0.96
C GLU A 341 -35.17 -1.82 -0.16
N ILE A 342 -36.35 -2.10 -0.74
CA ILE A 342 -36.96 -1.24 -1.77
C ILE A 342 -37.17 0.21 -1.29
N HIS A 343 -37.34 0.38 0.02
CA HIS A 343 -37.46 1.69 0.65
C HIS A 343 -36.18 2.54 0.50
N VAL A 344 -35.01 1.91 0.41
CA VAL A 344 -33.73 2.61 0.16
C VAL A 344 -33.72 3.17 -1.25
N TYR A 345 -34.04 2.35 -2.25
CA TYR A 345 -34.07 2.75 -3.66
C TYR A 345 -35.10 3.85 -3.93
N THR A 346 -36.29 3.73 -3.35
CA THR A 346 -37.35 4.76 -3.48
C THR A 346 -36.97 6.07 -2.77
N LYS A 347 -36.33 6.00 -1.60
CA LYS A 347 -35.79 7.18 -0.92
C LYS A 347 -34.71 7.87 -1.75
N SER A 348 -33.73 7.11 -2.27
CA SER A 348 -32.70 7.64 -3.16
C SER A 348 -33.30 8.31 -4.38
N LEU A 349 -34.29 7.69 -5.05
CA LEU A 349 -34.98 8.27 -6.20
C LEU A 349 -35.62 9.63 -5.89
N SER A 350 -36.22 9.78 -4.72
CA SER A 350 -36.85 11.05 -4.30
C SER A 350 -35.85 12.19 -4.05
N SER A 351 -34.57 11.86 -3.83
CA SER A 351 -33.49 12.83 -3.58
C SER A 351 -32.67 13.21 -4.82
N LEU A 352 -32.98 12.63 -6.00
CA LEU A 352 -32.21 12.90 -7.22
C LEU A 352 -32.69 14.18 -7.92
N GLU A 353 -31.75 15.08 -8.21
CA GLU A 353 -31.94 16.22 -9.12
C GLU A 353 -32.07 15.78 -10.58
N LEU A 354 -33.29 15.75 -11.09
CA LEU A 354 -33.61 15.40 -12.48
C LEU A 354 -33.43 16.60 -13.41
N SER A 355 -32.97 16.34 -14.63
CA SER A 355 -33.01 17.34 -15.69
C SER A 355 -34.47 17.68 -16.04
N SER A 356 -34.80 18.97 -16.03
CA SER A 356 -36.04 19.46 -16.61
C SER A 356 -35.91 19.40 -18.13
N ASN A 357 -36.51 18.40 -18.77
CA ASN A 357 -36.71 18.39 -20.22
C ASN A 357 -37.54 19.59 -20.67
#